data_AF-A0A1Q9NK96-F1
#
_entry.id   AF-A0A1Q9NK96-F1
#
_cell.length_a   1.000
_cell.length_b   1.000
_cell.length_c   1.000
_cell.angle_alpha   90.00
_cell.angle_beta   90.00
_cell.angle_gamma   90.00
#
_symmetry.space_group_name_H-M   'P 1'
#
loop_
_entity.id
_entity.type
_entity.pdbx_description
1 polymer ?
#
loop_
_entity_poly.entity_id
_entity_poly.type
_entity_poly.pdbx_seq_one_letter_code
_entity_poly.pdbx_strand_id
1 'polypeptide(L)'
;MVKSGINIEGIEMSEDCKSLEKKAKGFEKDNLMEAIEHYKQAANCFGINDKQKDQSSNLEKAAKLLRNLGKDIHNPVEALVEFTKSSEVYIEAGKPGEAEKVMLDAQHKFEESVRRIRSEVKNLENPEEAEKKLVLASEYALQAKNEPLSRECWIDSAEIYRISAKKIDEPREALEVFKNAIHNYLKGESEERKFAALIEAADKFNEKAEKISKTKKQLILAIDNYLQAGTIYESAKAEDQATNTEIQIHEICDTIGLPIEFITSYLESQNIFPIILD
;
A
#
# COMPACT_ATOMS: atom_id res chain seq x y z
N MET A 1 70.80 -1.27 -34.70
CA MET A 1 70.29 -0.38 -33.64
C MET A 1 68.95 0.17 -34.08
N VAL A 2 67.86 -0.49 -33.69
CA VAL A 2 66.50 0.02 -33.89
C VAL A 2 66.13 0.72 -32.59
N LYS A 3 66.04 2.06 -32.61
CA LYS A 3 65.50 2.82 -31.49
C LYS A 3 64.00 2.56 -31.43
N SER A 4 63.58 1.75 -30.46
CA SER A 4 62.21 1.70 -29.97
C SER A 4 61.84 3.10 -29.48
N GLY A 5 61.09 3.84 -30.29
CA GLY A 5 60.39 5.03 -29.84
C GLY A 5 59.37 4.60 -28.80
N ILE A 6 59.70 4.82 -27.52
CA ILE A 6 58.72 4.72 -26.44
C ILE A 6 57.67 5.80 -26.74
N ASN A 7 56.41 5.39 -26.84
CA ASN A 7 55.31 6.31 -27.08
C ASN A 7 55.04 7.08 -25.77
N ILE A 8 55.68 8.25 -25.62
CA ILE A 8 55.70 9.05 -24.38
C ILE A 8 54.29 9.59 -24.05
N GLU A 9 53.48 9.92 -25.06
CA GLU A 9 52.12 10.44 -24.88
C GLU A 9 51.17 9.44 -24.19
N GLY A 10 51.29 8.14 -24.50
CA GLY A 10 50.49 7.09 -23.86
C GLY A 10 50.87 6.77 -22.41
N ILE A 11 52.06 7.19 -21.96
CA ILE A 11 52.53 7.01 -20.58
C ILE A 11 52.03 8.16 -19.70
N GLU A 12 52.13 9.40 -20.17
CA GLU A 12 51.73 10.61 -19.45
C GLU A 12 50.19 10.64 -19.22
N MET A 13 49.40 10.32 -20.24
CA MET A 13 47.93 10.21 -20.11
C MET A 13 47.47 9.12 -19.15
N SER A 14 48.27 8.05 -18.96
CA SER A 14 47.95 6.99 -18.01
C SER A 14 48.22 7.38 -16.55
N GLU A 15 49.09 8.36 -16.30
CA GLU A 15 49.34 8.86 -14.94
C GLU A 15 48.23 9.80 -14.48
N ASP A 16 47.67 10.59 -15.40
CA ASP A 16 46.52 11.46 -15.15
C ASP A 16 45.25 10.67 -14.78
N CYS A 17 44.93 9.60 -15.52
CA CYS A 17 43.79 8.74 -15.16
C CYS A 17 43.95 8.11 -13.77
N LYS A 18 45.17 7.68 -13.42
CA LYS A 18 45.50 7.13 -12.08
C LYS A 18 45.46 8.19 -10.99
N SER A 19 45.79 9.44 -11.31
CA SER A 19 45.68 10.58 -10.40
C SER A 19 44.21 10.82 -10.02
N LEU A 20 43.30 10.78 -10.99
CA LEU A 20 41.85 10.87 -10.75
C LEU A 20 41.34 9.73 -9.88
N GLU A 21 41.75 8.48 -10.16
CA GLU A 21 41.39 7.33 -9.33
C GLU A 21 41.87 7.49 -7.87
N LYS A 22 43.10 7.98 -7.67
CA LYS A 22 43.63 8.26 -6.32
C LYS A 22 42.85 9.35 -5.59
N LYS A 23 42.47 10.42 -6.30
CA LYS A 23 41.63 11.49 -5.75
C LYS A 23 40.27 10.95 -5.32
N ALA A 24 39.61 10.18 -6.20
CA ALA A 24 38.34 9.54 -5.89
C ALA A 24 38.41 8.72 -4.60
N LYS A 25 39.46 7.89 -4.47
CA LYS A 25 39.71 7.10 -3.26
C LYS A 25 39.91 7.95 -2.00
N GLY A 26 40.52 9.12 -2.14
CA GLY A 26 40.70 10.07 -1.05
C GLY A 26 39.36 10.64 -0.54
N PHE A 27 38.39 10.81 -1.42
CA PHE A 27 37.08 11.36 -1.10
C PHE A 27 36.05 10.33 -0.60
N GLU A 28 36.30 9.02 -0.75
CA GLU A 28 35.32 7.97 -0.38
C GLU A 28 34.78 8.06 1.06
N LYS A 29 35.55 8.63 1.99
CA LYS A 29 35.14 8.73 3.40
C LYS A 29 34.43 10.03 3.74
N ASP A 30 34.81 11.11 3.08
CA ASP A 30 34.46 12.48 3.52
C ASP A 30 33.52 13.17 2.52
N ASN A 31 33.54 12.76 1.24
CA ASN A 31 32.68 13.31 0.19
C ASN A 31 32.36 12.28 -0.90
N LEU A 32 31.32 11.47 -0.66
CA LEU A 32 30.91 10.39 -1.57
C LEU A 32 30.55 10.90 -2.98
N MET A 33 29.94 12.08 -3.10
CA MET A 33 29.56 12.64 -4.39
C MET A 33 30.78 13.02 -5.23
N GLU A 34 31.78 13.65 -4.63
CA GLU A 34 33.06 13.94 -5.30
C GLU A 34 33.83 12.65 -5.65
N ALA A 35 33.79 11.64 -4.78
CA ALA A 35 34.38 10.34 -5.07
C ALA A 35 33.76 9.68 -6.30
N ILE A 36 32.42 9.68 -6.41
CA ILE A 36 31.68 9.13 -7.55
C ILE A 36 32.06 9.86 -8.84
N GLU A 37 32.07 11.19 -8.81
CA GLU A 37 32.39 12.01 -9.99
C GLU A 37 33.83 11.75 -10.46
N HIS A 38 34.80 11.71 -9.54
CA HIS A 38 36.19 11.42 -9.91
C HIS A 38 36.39 9.98 -10.41
N TYR A 39 35.65 9.00 -9.89
CA TYR A 39 35.67 7.65 -10.44
C TYR A 39 35.12 7.60 -11.88
N LYS A 40 34.04 8.32 -12.18
CA LYS A 40 33.50 8.43 -13.55
C LYS A 40 34.48 9.13 -14.49
N GLN A 41 35.12 10.22 -14.04
CA GLN A 41 36.16 10.90 -14.81
C GLN A 41 37.37 10.00 -15.09
N ALA A 42 37.83 9.26 -14.07
CA ALA A 42 38.91 8.28 -14.23
C ALA A 42 38.52 7.18 -15.24
N ALA A 43 37.30 6.66 -15.16
CA ALA A 43 36.79 5.65 -16.10
C ALA A 43 36.77 6.17 -17.54
N ASN A 44 36.24 7.37 -17.77
CA ASN A 44 36.23 7.99 -19.10
C ASN A 44 37.66 8.18 -19.64
N CYS A 45 38.59 8.66 -18.80
CA CYS A 45 40.00 8.79 -19.13
C CYS A 45 40.63 7.45 -19.54
N PHE A 46 40.36 6.37 -18.81
CA PHE A 46 40.85 5.04 -19.16
C PHE A 46 40.22 4.48 -20.44
N GLY A 47 38.94 4.80 -20.70
CA GLY A 47 38.25 4.42 -21.93
C GLY A 47 38.85 5.06 -23.18
N ILE A 48 39.16 6.36 -23.13
CA ILE A 48 39.86 7.08 -24.21
C ILE A 48 41.24 6.47 -24.51
N ASN A 49 41.89 5.90 -23.49
CA ASN A 49 43.21 5.28 -23.59
C ASN A 49 43.17 3.76 -23.85
N ASP A 50 42.03 3.21 -24.29
CA ASP A 50 41.80 1.79 -24.57
C ASP A 50 42.11 0.84 -23.38
N LYS A 51 42.08 1.34 -22.15
CA LYS A 51 42.28 0.57 -20.91
C LYS A 51 40.95 0.07 -20.35
N GLN A 52 40.29 -0.79 -21.11
CA GLN A 52 38.93 -1.31 -20.83
C GLN A 52 38.77 -1.92 -19.43
N LYS A 53 39.79 -2.63 -18.93
CA LYS A 53 39.76 -3.21 -17.57
C LYS A 53 39.73 -2.14 -16.48
N ASP A 54 40.54 -1.10 -16.63
CA ASP A 54 40.65 -0.02 -15.66
C ASP A 54 39.39 0.88 -15.73
N GLN A 55 38.85 1.11 -16.94
CA GLN A 55 37.56 1.77 -17.14
C GLN A 55 36.44 1.03 -16.39
N SER A 56 36.24 -0.26 -16.66
CA SER A 56 35.20 -1.07 -16.00
C SER A 56 35.39 -1.12 -14.48
N SER A 57 36.63 -1.22 -13.99
CA SER A 57 36.90 -1.23 -12.56
C SER A 57 36.55 0.09 -11.87
N ASN A 58 36.76 1.24 -12.51
CA ASN A 58 36.42 2.55 -11.94
C ASN A 58 34.91 2.81 -11.99
N LEU A 59 34.24 2.43 -13.08
CA LEU A 59 32.77 2.47 -13.15
C LEU A 59 32.13 1.60 -12.05
N GLU A 60 32.65 0.40 -11.82
CA GLU A 60 32.16 -0.46 -10.73
C GLU A 60 32.29 0.20 -9.34
N LYS A 61 33.38 0.92 -9.08
CA LYS A 61 33.55 1.65 -7.82
C LYS A 61 32.52 2.78 -7.69
N ALA A 62 32.33 3.59 -8.74
CA ALA A 62 31.31 4.62 -8.78
C ALA A 62 29.90 4.04 -8.53
N ALA A 63 29.57 2.93 -9.19
CA ALA A 63 28.29 2.26 -9.03
C ALA A 63 28.06 1.74 -7.59
N LYS A 64 29.09 1.17 -6.95
CA LYS A 64 29.02 0.73 -5.55
C LYS A 64 28.74 1.89 -4.59
N LEU A 65 29.40 3.02 -4.79
CA LEU A 65 29.17 4.21 -3.95
C LEU A 65 27.74 4.75 -4.12
N LEU A 66 27.23 4.83 -5.36
CA LEU A 66 25.83 5.20 -5.64
C LEU A 66 24.83 4.23 -4.98
N ARG A 67 25.10 2.92 -5.06
CA ARG A 67 24.27 1.90 -4.40
C ARG A 67 24.24 2.09 -2.88
N ASN A 68 25.37 2.44 -2.26
CA ASN A 68 25.44 2.71 -0.83
C ASN A 68 24.66 3.98 -0.46
N LEU A 69 24.77 5.04 -1.25
CA LEU A 69 23.95 6.25 -1.06
C LEU A 69 22.46 5.92 -1.08
N GLY A 70 22.00 5.11 -2.06
CA GLY A 70 20.61 4.64 -2.10
C GLY A 70 20.18 3.86 -0.86
N LYS A 71 21.08 3.07 -0.26
CA LYS A 71 20.80 2.33 0.98
C LYS A 71 20.63 3.25 2.19
N ASP A 72 21.40 4.34 2.26
CA ASP A 72 21.39 5.27 3.39
C ASP A 72 20.20 6.25 3.35
N ILE A 73 19.62 6.49 2.17
CA ILE A 73 18.43 7.34 2.01
C ILE A 73 17.19 6.65 2.60
N HIS A 74 16.43 7.32 3.45
CA HIS A 74 15.24 6.74 4.10
C HIS A 74 14.02 6.69 3.19
N ASN A 75 13.81 7.71 2.36
CA ASN A 75 12.69 7.81 1.43
C ASN A 75 12.93 6.87 0.23
N PRO A 76 12.07 5.88 -0.02
CA PRO A 76 12.29 4.90 -1.08
C PRO A 76 12.26 5.53 -2.49
N VAL A 77 11.54 6.64 -2.68
CA VAL A 77 11.48 7.35 -3.97
C VAL A 77 12.79 8.08 -4.26
N GLU A 78 13.37 8.72 -3.26
CA GLU A 78 14.70 9.36 -3.38
C GLU A 78 15.81 8.30 -3.53
N ALA A 79 15.72 7.20 -2.76
CA ALA A 79 16.65 6.08 -2.85
C ALA A 79 16.67 5.45 -4.26
N LEU A 80 15.49 5.33 -4.89
CA LEU A 80 15.35 4.80 -6.24
C LEU A 80 16.20 5.59 -7.25
N VAL A 81 16.30 6.91 -7.12
CA VAL A 81 17.12 7.75 -8.02
C VAL A 81 18.58 7.31 -7.99
N GLU A 82 19.14 7.07 -6.79
CA GLU A 82 20.54 6.65 -6.64
C GLU A 82 20.75 5.18 -7.07
N PHE A 83 19.77 4.31 -6.82
CA PHE A 83 19.81 2.94 -7.33
C PHE A 83 19.74 2.88 -8.86
N THR A 84 18.91 3.70 -9.51
CA THR A 84 18.85 3.79 -10.97
C THR A 84 20.17 4.27 -11.55
N LYS A 85 20.75 5.36 -11.01
CA LYS A 85 22.08 5.83 -11.43
C LYS A 85 23.14 4.75 -11.26
N SER A 86 23.13 4.01 -10.15
CA SER A 86 24.05 2.91 -9.90
C SER A 86 23.88 1.78 -10.92
N SER A 87 22.64 1.40 -11.22
CA SER A 87 22.29 0.38 -12.22
C SER A 87 22.79 0.76 -13.61
N GLU A 88 22.57 2.00 -14.05
CA GLU A 88 23.06 2.52 -15.33
C GLU A 88 24.58 2.43 -15.44
N VAL A 89 25.31 2.80 -14.38
CA VAL A 89 26.78 2.70 -14.36
C VAL A 89 27.25 1.24 -14.39
N TYR A 90 26.52 0.31 -13.76
CA TYR A 90 26.83 -1.12 -13.88
C TYR A 90 26.59 -1.65 -15.30
N ILE A 91 25.56 -1.16 -16.00
CA ILE A 91 25.34 -1.48 -17.41
C ILE A 91 26.48 -0.96 -18.27
N GLU A 92 26.90 0.29 -18.08
CA GLU A 92 28.05 0.89 -18.76
C GLU A 92 29.35 0.10 -18.51
N ALA A 93 29.53 -0.42 -17.30
CA ALA A 93 30.67 -1.26 -16.93
C ALA A 93 30.64 -2.68 -17.53
N GLY A 94 29.59 -3.04 -18.28
CA GLY A 94 29.39 -4.37 -18.86
C GLY A 94 28.93 -5.43 -17.84
N LYS A 95 28.23 -5.01 -16.77
CA LYS A 95 27.82 -5.88 -15.65
C LYS A 95 26.29 -5.88 -15.42
N PRO A 96 25.49 -6.35 -16.38
CA PRO A 96 24.03 -6.32 -16.27
C PRO A 96 23.48 -7.11 -15.06
N GLY A 97 24.14 -8.21 -14.68
CA GLY A 97 23.74 -8.97 -13.49
C GLY A 97 23.94 -8.22 -12.16
N GLU A 98 24.88 -7.27 -12.09
CA GLU A 98 25.01 -6.41 -10.92
C GLU A 98 23.99 -5.27 -10.95
N ALA A 99 23.71 -4.71 -12.14
CA ALA A 99 22.65 -3.72 -12.33
C ALA A 99 21.28 -4.26 -11.88
N GLU A 100 20.94 -5.51 -12.22
CA GLU A 100 19.72 -6.17 -11.76
C GLU A 100 19.67 -6.29 -10.23
N LYS A 101 20.77 -6.71 -9.58
CA LYS A 101 20.86 -6.76 -8.12
C LYS A 101 20.64 -5.40 -7.47
N VAL A 102 21.11 -4.31 -8.09
CA VAL A 102 20.85 -2.96 -7.58
C VAL A 102 19.36 -2.61 -7.64
N MET A 103 18.66 -3.00 -8.70
CA MET A 103 17.22 -2.78 -8.80
C MET A 103 16.42 -3.66 -7.84
N LEU A 104 16.91 -4.86 -7.51
CA LEU A 104 16.35 -5.68 -6.42
C LEU A 104 16.52 -5.02 -5.05
N ASP A 105 17.66 -4.36 -4.79
CA ASP A 105 17.82 -3.56 -3.56
C ASP A 105 16.80 -2.41 -3.49
N ALA A 106 16.53 -1.75 -4.62
CA ALA A 106 15.50 -0.70 -4.69
C ALA A 106 14.10 -1.25 -4.36
N GLN A 107 13.74 -2.42 -4.90
CA GLN A 107 12.48 -3.09 -4.57
C GLN A 107 12.37 -3.41 -3.08
N HIS A 108 13.41 -4.00 -2.47
CA HIS A 108 13.43 -4.26 -1.04
C HIS A 108 13.25 -2.98 -0.21
N LYS A 109 13.82 -1.84 -0.64
CA LYS A 109 13.67 -0.55 0.03
C LYS A 109 12.21 -0.06 0.08
N PHE A 110 11.48 -0.26 -1.02
CA PHE A 110 10.04 0.00 -1.06
C PHE A 110 9.30 -0.94 -0.10
N GLU A 111 9.55 -2.25 -0.13
CA GLU A 111 8.89 -3.20 0.77
C GLU A 111 9.14 -2.89 2.26
N GLU A 112 10.37 -2.53 2.63
CA GLU A 112 10.71 -2.12 3.99
C GLU A 112 9.91 -0.89 4.42
N SER A 113 9.76 0.09 3.52
CA SER A 113 8.96 1.29 3.78
C SER A 113 7.47 0.95 3.97
N VAL A 114 6.94 0.01 3.19
CA VAL A 114 5.58 -0.50 3.37
C VAL A 114 5.40 -1.16 4.73
N ARG A 115 6.30 -2.08 5.12
CA ARG A 115 6.24 -2.76 6.43
C ARG A 115 6.35 -1.77 7.60
N ARG A 116 7.14 -0.70 7.44
CA ARG A 116 7.23 0.37 8.43
C ARG A 116 5.91 1.12 8.55
N ILE A 117 5.34 1.60 7.45
CA ILE A 117 4.05 2.31 7.44
C ILE A 117 2.95 1.45 8.07
N ARG A 118 2.84 0.18 7.67
CA ARG A 118 1.87 -0.78 8.23
C ARG A 118 2.04 -0.99 9.74
N SER A 119 3.26 -0.90 10.26
CA SER A 119 3.50 -0.95 11.71
C SER A 119 3.08 0.35 12.41
N GLU A 120 3.32 1.51 11.79
CA GLU A 120 2.96 2.82 12.36
C GLU A 120 1.44 3.01 12.49
N VAL A 121 0.67 2.58 11.47
CA VAL A 121 -0.80 2.80 11.46
C VAL A 121 -1.55 2.02 12.53
N LYS A 122 -0.97 0.95 13.10
CA LYS A 122 -1.59 0.18 14.19
C LYS A 122 -1.88 1.01 15.44
N ASN A 123 -1.18 2.13 15.61
CA ASN A 123 -1.33 3.03 16.75
C ASN A 123 -2.18 4.27 16.43
N LEU A 124 -2.73 4.37 15.21
CA LEU A 124 -3.58 5.50 14.82
C LEU A 124 -5.03 5.23 15.22
N GLU A 125 -5.64 6.21 15.89
CA GLU A 125 -7.05 6.14 16.28
C GLU A 125 -7.98 6.57 15.15
N ASN A 126 -7.51 7.44 14.25
CA ASN A 126 -8.30 7.97 13.13
C ASN A 126 -8.19 7.05 11.89
N PRO A 127 -9.30 6.40 11.46
CA PRO A 127 -9.30 5.52 10.30
C PRO A 127 -8.90 6.20 8.98
N GLU A 128 -9.31 7.45 8.76
CA GLU A 128 -9.01 8.18 7.52
C GLU A 128 -7.53 8.54 7.42
N GLU A 129 -6.90 8.89 8.55
CA GLU A 129 -5.46 9.15 8.59
C GLU A 129 -4.67 7.86 8.33
N ALA A 130 -5.09 6.75 8.95
CA ALA A 130 -4.48 5.46 8.73
C ALA A 130 -4.62 5.00 7.27
N GLU A 131 -5.80 5.17 6.67
CA GLU A 131 -6.05 4.86 5.26
C GLU A 131 -5.10 5.65 4.35
N LYS A 132 -4.98 6.98 4.51
CA LYS A 132 -4.06 7.79 3.68
C LYS A 132 -2.64 7.23 3.64
N LYS A 133 -2.13 6.77 4.80
CA LYS A 133 -0.81 6.14 4.89
C LYS A 133 -0.79 4.76 4.22
N LEU A 134 -1.82 3.95 4.41
CA LEU A 134 -1.93 2.62 3.80
C LEU A 134 -2.13 2.65 2.28
N VAL A 135 -2.77 3.68 1.73
CA VAL A 135 -2.84 3.92 0.28
C VAL A 135 -1.43 4.15 -0.28
N LEU A 136 -0.66 5.04 0.35
CA LEU A 136 0.74 5.27 -0.04
C LEU A 136 1.58 3.98 0.07
N ALA A 137 1.36 3.19 1.13
CA ALA A 137 2.04 1.92 1.31
C ALA A 137 1.64 0.89 0.23
N SER A 138 0.38 0.85 -0.19
CA SER A 138 -0.08 0.04 -1.31
C SER A 138 0.62 0.43 -2.61
N GLU A 139 0.73 1.73 -2.91
CA GLU A 139 1.45 2.24 -4.08
C GLU A 139 2.93 1.84 -4.06
N TYR A 140 3.59 1.98 -2.90
CA TYR A 140 4.98 1.54 -2.72
C TYR A 140 5.15 0.03 -2.90
N ALA A 141 4.20 -0.79 -2.44
CA ALA A 141 4.22 -2.24 -2.68
C ALA A 141 4.10 -2.57 -4.18
N LEU A 142 3.26 -1.83 -4.93
CA LEU A 142 3.17 -1.99 -6.38
C LEU A 142 4.46 -1.56 -7.10
N GLN A 143 5.12 -0.49 -6.66
CA GLN A 143 6.44 -0.09 -7.17
C GLN A 143 7.51 -1.17 -6.90
N ALA A 144 7.39 -1.88 -5.77
CA ALA A 144 8.21 -3.06 -5.46
C ALA A 144 7.81 -4.32 -6.27
N LYS A 145 6.78 -4.24 -7.12
CA LYS A 145 6.18 -5.39 -7.84
C LYS A 145 5.64 -6.47 -6.90
N ASN A 146 5.16 -6.07 -5.71
CA ASN A 146 4.61 -6.95 -4.70
C ASN A 146 3.09 -6.71 -4.53
N GLU A 147 2.31 -7.28 -5.46
CA GLU A 147 0.84 -7.19 -5.42
C GLU A 147 0.22 -7.77 -4.13
N PRO A 148 0.67 -8.93 -3.61
CA PRO A 148 0.16 -9.43 -2.34
C PRO A 148 0.31 -8.43 -1.19
N LEU A 149 1.48 -7.80 -1.06
CA LEU A 149 1.72 -6.79 -0.02
C LEU A 149 0.87 -5.54 -0.22
N SER A 150 0.58 -5.16 -1.47
CA SER A 150 -0.35 -4.07 -1.79
C SER A 150 -1.77 -4.40 -1.31
N ARG A 151 -2.27 -5.60 -1.59
CA ARG A 151 -3.58 -6.09 -1.11
C ARG A 151 -3.65 -6.12 0.41
N GLU A 152 -2.58 -6.55 1.07
CA GLU A 152 -2.51 -6.52 2.54
C GLU A 152 -2.67 -5.11 3.13
N CYS A 153 -2.19 -4.06 2.45
CA CYS A 153 -2.40 -2.69 2.91
C CYS A 153 -3.88 -2.28 2.87
N TRP A 154 -4.62 -2.71 1.85
CA TRP A 154 -6.06 -2.49 1.75
C TRP A 154 -6.84 -3.26 2.82
N ILE A 155 -6.45 -4.51 3.08
CA ILE A 155 -7.03 -5.32 4.16
C ILE A 155 -6.79 -4.67 5.52
N ASP A 156 -5.58 -4.19 5.79
CA ASP A 156 -5.27 -3.49 7.05
C ASP A 156 -6.12 -2.22 7.21
N SER A 157 -6.36 -1.48 6.13
CA SER A 157 -7.21 -0.28 6.17
C SER A 157 -8.67 -0.66 6.46
N ALA A 158 -9.16 -1.73 5.84
CA ALA A 158 -10.50 -2.25 6.08
C ALA A 158 -10.70 -2.69 7.53
N GLU A 159 -9.73 -3.37 8.14
CA GLU A 159 -9.80 -3.76 9.56
C GLU A 159 -9.92 -2.56 10.49
N ILE A 160 -9.21 -1.46 10.22
CA ILE A 160 -9.28 -0.26 11.05
C ILE A 160 -10.68 0.35 11.00
N TYR A 161 -11.27 0.49 9.81
CA TYR A 161 -12.66 0.95 9.66
C TYR A 161 -13.64 0.00 10.34
N ARG A 162 -13.49 -1.31 10.15
CA ARG A 162 -14.35 -2.33 10.76
C ARG A 162 -14.34 -2.22 12.29
N ILE A 163 -13.15 -2.16 12.90
CA ILE A 163 -12.97 -2.02 14.35
C ILE A 163 -13.58 -0.70 14.84
N SER A 164 -13.44 0.39 14.08
CA SER A 164 -14.06 1.68 14.41
C SER A 164 -15.60 1.60 14.36
N ALA A 165 -16.15 1.04 13.29
CA ALA A 165 -17.59 0.88 13.09
C ALA A 165 -18.26 0.07 14.20
N LYS A 166 -17.59 -0.99 14.68
CA LYS A 166 -18.11 -1.82 15.78
C LYS A 166 -18.36 -1.04 17.07
N LYS A 167 -17.63 0.05 17.32
CA LYS A 167 -17.78 0.90 18.51
C LYS A 167 -18.94 1.90 18.43
N ILE A 168 -19.57 2.03 17.25
CA ILE A 168 -20.69 2.95 17.04
C ILE A 168 -21.99 2.22 17.37
N ASP A 169 -22.77 2.77 18.31
CA ASP A 169 -24.01 2.14 18.78
C ASP A 169 -25.17 2.32 17.79
N GLU A 170 -25.23 3.44 17.07
CA GLU A 170 -26.31 3.71 16.14
C GLU A 170 -26.07 2.99 14.81
N PRO A 171 -26.94 2.04 14.38
CA PRO A 171 -26.65 1.16 13.26
C PRO A 171 -26.44 1.87 11.92
N ARG A 172 -27.20 2.94 11.65
CA ARG A 172 -27.06 3.71 10.40
C ARG A 172 -25.71 4.44 10.33
N GLU A 173 -25.27 5.03 11.43
CA GLU A 173 -23.95 5.67 11.52
C GLU A 173 -22.83 4.62 11.43
N ALA A 174 -22.99 3.48 12.10
CA ALA A 174 -22.03 2.38 12.03
C ALA A 174 -21.88 1.85 10.60
N LEU A 175 -22.99 1.70 9.87
CA LEU A 175 -23.00 1.23 8.48
C LEU A 175 -22.18 2.14 7.57
N GLU A 176 -22.28 3.46 7.70
CA GLU A 176 -21.48 4.39 6.88
C GLU A 176 -19.98 4.16 7.07
N VAL A 177 -19.54 3.79 8.27
CA VAL A 177 -18.16 3.41 8.54
C VAL A 177 -17.84 2.01 8.02
N PHE A 178 -18.75 1.04 8.14
CA PHE A 178 -18.59 -0.29 7.56
C PHE A 178 -18.48 -0.27 6.03
N LYS A 179 -19.15 0.65 5.33
CA LYS A 179 -19.03 0.81 3.86
C LYS A 179 -17.58 1.04 3.43
N ASN A 180 -16.82 1.83 4.20
CA ASN A 180 -15.39 2.03 3.94
C ASN A 180 -14.59 0.73 4.14
N ALA A 181 -14.91 -0.05 5.18
CA ALA A 181 -14.28 -1.36 5.37
C ALA A 181 -14.58 -2.32 4.21
N ILE A 182 -15.85 -2.41 3.80
CA ILE A 182 -16.31 -3.25 2.69
C ILE A 182 -15.61 -2.88 1.38
N HIS A 183 -15.54 -1.59 1.07
CA HIS A 183 -14.83 -1.08 -0.11
C HIS A 183 -13.35 -1.46 -0.10
N ASN A 184 -12.68 -1.34 1.05
CA ASN A 184 -11.27 -1.67 1.16
C ASN A 184 -11.01 -3.19 1.18
N TYR A 185 -11.91 -4.02 1.70
CA TYR A 185 -11.82 -5.47 1.51
C TYR A 185 -11.98 -5.88 0.04
N LEU A 186 -12.82 -5.20 -0.73
CA LEU A 186 -12.95 -5.43 -2.17
C LEU A 186 -11.63 -5.12 -2.90
N LYS A 187 -11.00 -3.97 -2.62
CA LYS A 187 -9.68 -3.64 -3.16
C LYS A 187 -8.58 -4.62 -2.73
N GLY A 188 -8.69 -5.15 -1.51
CA GLY A 188 -7.83 -6.20 -0.98
C GLY A 188 -8.15 -7.60 -1.49
N GLU A 189 -9.15 -7.76 -2.36
CA GLU A 189 -9.63 -9.04 -2.89
C GLU A 189 -10.00 -10.05 -1.78
N SER A 190 -10.55 -9.58 -0.66
CA SER A 190 -10.91 -10.39 0.51
C SER A 190 -12.42 -10.53 0.66
N GLU A 191 -13.04 -11.37 -0.21
CA GLU A 191 -14.50 -11.55 -0.26
C GLU A 191 -15.07 -12.10 1.05
N GLU A 192 -14.39 -13.06 1.68
CA GLU A 192 -14.80 -13.61 2.99
C GLU A 192 -14.90 -12.52 4.07
N ARG A 193 -13.90 -11.62 4.13
CA ARG A 193 -13.90 -10.53 5.12
C ARG A 193 -14.91 -9.44 4.78
N LYS A 194 -15.15 -9.18 3.50
CA LYS A 194 -16.28 -8.33 3.06
C LYS A 194 -17.59 -8.89 3.63
N PHE A 195 -17.88 -10.18 3.45
CA PHE A 195 -19.12 -10.78 3.94
C PHE A 195 -19.20 -10.76 5.47
N ALA A 196 -18.10 -11.03 6.17
CA ALA A 196 -18.05 -10.89 7.62
C ALA A 196 -18.37 -9.46 8.09
N ALA A 197 -17.84 -8.43 7.41
CA ALA A 197 -18.14 -7.04 7.74
C ALA A 197 -19.60 -6.65 7.45
N LEU A 198 -20.21 -7.19 6.38
CA LEU A 198 -21.64 -7.01 6.09
C LEU A 198 -22.51 -7.66 7.18
N ILE A 199 -22.17 -8.89 7.59
CA ILE A 199 -22.87 -9.59 8.69
C ILE A 199 -22.78 -8.76 9.98
N GLU A 200 -21.58 -8.28 10.35
CA GLU A 200 -21.42 -7.44 11.55
C GLU A 200 -22.22 -6.12 11.47
N ALA A 201 -22.38 -5.55 10.27
CA ALA A 201 -23.23 -4.37 10.06
C ALA A 201 -24.73 -4.69 10.21
N ALA A 202 -25.19 -5.81 9.64
CA ALA A 202 -26.56 -6.29 9.76
C ALA A 202 -26.92 -6.63 11.21
N ASP A 203 -26.01 -7.28 11.95
CA ASP A 203 -26.17 -7.64 13.36
C ASP A 203 -26.49 -6.40 14.22
N LYS A 204 -25.89 -5.24 13.93
CA LYS A 204 -26.21 -4.00 14.66
C LYS A 204 -27.66 -3.56 14.48
N PHE A 205 -28.19 -3.66 13.26
CA PHE A 205 -29.61 -3.37 13.01
C PHE A 205 -30.50 -4.40 13.71
N ASN A 206 -30.17 -5.70 13.59
CA ASN A 206 -30.90 -6.78 14.23
C ASN A 206 -30.97 -6.60 15.76
N GLU A 207 -29.83 -6.38 16.42
CA GLU A 207 -29.76 -6.12 17.86
C GLU A 207 -30.52 -4.86 18.29
N LYS A 208 -30.54 -3.82 17.45
CA LYS A 208 -31.32 -2.60 17.72
C LYS A 208 -32.81 -2.90 17.67
N ALA A 209 -33.27 -3.69 16.69
CA ALA A 209 -34.65 -4.10 16.55
C ALA A 209 -35.15 -4.89 17.77
N GLU A 210 -34.37 -5.88 18.22
CA GLU A 210 -34.69 -6.75 19.37
C GLU A 210 -34.89 -5.96 20.67
N LYS A 211 -34.18 -4.83 20.82
CA LYS A 211 -34.28 -3.96 22.00
C LYS A 211 -35.57 -3.11 22.03
N ILE A 212 -36.36 -3.12 20.96
CA ILE A 212 -37.56 -2.28 20.78
C ILE A 212 -38.84 -3.11 20.97
N SER A 213 -39.55 -2.97 22.11
CA SER A 213 -40.66 -3.91 22.42
C SER A 213 -41.90 -3.33 23.13
N LYS A 214 -42.09 -2.01 23.21
CA LYS A 214 -43.09 -1.44 24.17
C LYS A 214 -44.35 -0.82 23.56
N THR A 215 -44.36 -0.35 22.31
CA THR A 215 -45.53 0.34 21.71
C THR A 215 -45.66 0.07 20.22
N LYS A 216 -46.84 0.24 19.60
CA LYS A 216 -47.03 0.07 18.14
C LYS A 216 -46.07 0.94 17.32
N LYS A 217 -45.83 2.19 17.73
CA LYS A 217 -44.88 3.10 17.06
C LYS A 217 -43.45 2.57 17.15
N GLN A 218 -43.07 2.02 18.30
CA GLN A 218 -41.76 1.39 18.49
C GLN A 218 -41.63 0.12 17.65
N LEU A 219 -42.66 -0.71 17.58
CA LEU A 219 -42.67 -1.91 16.76
C LEU A 219 -42.49 -1.61 15.25
N ILE A 220 -43.02 -0.48 14.75
CA ILE A 220 -42.72 -0.02 13.38
C ILE A 220 -41.23 0.32 13.20
N LEU A 221 -40.58 0.91 14.21
CA LEU A 221 -39.13 1.17 14.17
C LEU A 221 -38.31 -0.13 14.26
N ALA A 222 -38.80 -1.14 14.97
CA ALA A 222 -38.18 -2.47 14.98
C ALA A 222 -38.26 -3.09 13.58
N ILE A 223 -39.40 -2.99 12.90
CA ILE A 223 -39.55 -3.44 11.51
C ILE A 223 -38.57 -2.73 10.57
N ASP A 224 -38.39 -1.40 10.66
CA ASP A 224 -37.37 -0.71 9.86
C ASP A 224 -35.99 -1.35 10.06
N ASN A 225 -35.57 -1.56 11.31
CA ASN A 225 -34.27 -2.16 11.59
C ASN A 225 -34.16 -3.61 11.08
N TYR A 226 -35.19 -4.45 11.23
CA TYR A 226 -35.19 -5.79 10.65
C TYR A 226 -35.14 -5.77 9.12
N LEU A 227 -35.85 -4.85 8.45
CA LEU A 227 -35.78 -4.68 7.00
C LEU A 227 -34.36 -4.33 6.56
N GLN A 228 -33.70 -3.39 7.25
CA GLN A 228 -32.31 -3.05 6.96
C GLN A 228 -31.37 -4.25 7.18
N ALA A 229 -31.53 -4.98 8.29
CA ALA A 229 -30.72 -6.15 8.60
C ALA A 229 -30.88 -7.24 7.53
N GLY A 230 -32.11 -7.56 7.13
CA GLY A 230 -32.42 -8.55 6.10
C GLY A 230 -31.75 -8.25 4.76
N THR A 231 -31.91 -7.02 4.26
CA THR A 231 -31.26 -6.58 3.00
C THR A 231 -29.74 -6.71 3.04
N ILE A 232 -29.12 -6.39 4.20
CA ILE A 232 -27.67 -6.51 4.35
C ILE A 232 -27.24 -7.99 4.47
N TYR A 233 -27.99 -8.84 5.18
CA TYR A 233 -27.72 -10.28 5.26
C TYR A 233 -27.82 -10.97 3.89
N GLU A 234 -28.81 -10.61 3.07
CA GLU A 234 -28.91 -11.10 1.69
C GLU A 234 -27.68 -10.72 0.86
N SER A 235 -27.24 -9.47 0.99
CA SER A 235 -26.02 -8.97 0.35
C SER A 235 -24.75 -9.69 0.86
N ALA A 236 -24.79 -10.20 2.09
CA ALA A 236 -23.75 -11.01 2.70
C ALA A 236 -23.86 -12.52 2.40
N LYS A 237 -24.87 -12.96 1.63
CA LYS A 237 -25.20 -14.37 1.37
C LYS A 237 -25.51 -15.16 2.66
N ALA A 238 -26.09 -14.50 3.66
CA ALA A 238 -26.48 -15.06 4.95
C ALA A 238 -27.99 -15.38 4.98
N GLU A 239 -28.41 -16.36 4.17
CA GLU A 239 -29.83 -16.68 3.89
C GLU A 239 -30.65 -17.01 5.15
N ASP A 240 -30.06 -17.75 6.09
CA ASP A 240 -30.71 -18.12 7.36
C ASP A 240 -31.04 -16.87 8.20
N GLN A 241 -30.07 -15.95 8.33
CA GLN A 241 -30.28 -14.70 9.06
C GLN A 241 -31.29 -13.79 8.35
N ALA A 242 -31.22 -13.67 7.02
CA ALA A 242 -32.21 -12.92 6.25
C ALA A 242 -33.63 -13.46 6.46
N THR A 243 -33.80 -14.78 6.38
CA THR A 243 -35.09 -15.47 6.63
C THR A 243 -35.57 -15.21 8.06
N ASN A 244 -34.69 -15.27 9.06
CA ASN A 244 -35.05 -14.99 10.44
C ASN A 244 -35.56 -13.54 10.62
N THR A 245 -34.93 -12.56 9.96
CA THR A 245 -35.43 -11.17 10.01
C THR A 245 -36.82 -11.02 9.38
N GLU A 246 -37.11 -11.74 8.29
CA GLU A 246 -38.43 -11.78 7.66
C GLU A 246 -39.49 -12.36 8.59
N ILE A 247 -39.17 -13.47 9.27
CA ILE A 247 -40.05 -14.07 10.29
C ILE A 247 -40.37 -13.07 11.40
N GLN A 248 -39.36 -12.37 11.92
CA GLN A 248 -39.56 -11.36 12.98
C GLN A 248 -40.44 -10.20 12.51
N ILE A 249 -40.29 -9.75 11.26
CA ILE A 249 -41.15 -8.72 10.67
C ILE A 249 -42.61 -9.19 10.64
N HIS A 250 -42.87 -10.42 10.19
CA HIS A 250 -44.22 -10.99 10.16
C HIS A 250 -44.85 -11.10 11.55
N GLU A 251 -44.08 -11.58 12.55
CA GLU A 251 -44.55 -11.66 13.95
C GLU A 251 -44.95 -10.28 14.50
N ILE A 252 -44.19 -9.23 14.17
CA ILE A 252 -44.54 -7.87 14.58
C ILE A 252 -45.78 -7.37 13.83
N CYS A 253 -45.88 -7.61 12.53
CA CYS A 253 -47.05 -7.23 11.72
C CYS A 253 -48.34 -7.83 12.29
N ASP A 254 -48.32 -9.12 12.63
CA ASP A 254 -49.42 -9.83 13.28
C ASP A 254 -49.76 -9.20 14.64
N THR A 255 -48.74 -8.85 15.42
CA THR A 255 -48.93 -8.22 16.75
C THR A 255 -49.59 -6.85 16.67
N ILE A 256 -49.21 -6.00 15.71
CA ILE A 256 -49.78 -4.65 15.58
C ILE A 256 -51.07 -4.61 14.77
N GLY A 257 -51.35 -5.66 13.98
CA GLY A 257 -52.51 -5.80 13.11
C GLY A 257 -52.42 -4.95 11.84
N LEU A 258 -51.21 -4.76 11.30
CA LEU A 258 -50.97 -4.00 10.07
C LEU A 258 -50.12 -4.84 9.10
N PRO A 259 -50.47 -4.88 7.81
CA PRO A 259 -49.67 -5.58 6.81
C PRO A 259 -48.36 -4.84 6.51
N ILE A 260 -47.33 -5.57 6.07
CA ILE A 260 -45.99 -5.02 5.85
C ILE A 260 -45.99 -3.90 4.80
N GLU A 261 -46.81 -4.01 3.76
CA GLU A 261 -46.90 -3.02 2.68
C GLU A 261 -47.37 -1.66 3.20
N PHE A 262 -48.27 -1.66 4.19
CA PHE A 262 -48.73 -0.43 4.84
C PHE A 262 -47.60 0.21 5.65
N ILE A 263 -46.78 -0.61 6.31
CA ILE A 263 -45.69 -0.15 7.16
C ILE A 263 -44.55 0.40 6.29
N THR A 264 -44.17 -0.29 5.21
CA THR A 264 -43.17 0.18 4.25
C THR A 264 -43.61 1.51 3.63
N SER A 265 -44.86 1.61 3.16
CA SER A 265 -45.43 2.87 2.63
C SER A 265 -45.40 3.99 3.67
N TYR A 266 -45.67 3.67 4.94
CA TYR A 266 -45.58 4.64 6.02
C TYR A 266 -44.14 5.09 6.27
N LEU A 267 -43.17 4.18 6.35
CA LEU A 267 -41.75 4.49 6.53
C LEU A 267 -41.23 5.39 5.39
N GLU A 268 -41.56 5.06 4.14
CA GLU A 268 -41.22 5.88 2.97
C GLU A 268 -41.83 7.28 3.05
N SER A 269 -43.08 7.41 3.52
CA SER A 269 -43.72 8.72 3.74
C SER A 269 -43.01 9.58 4.80
N GLN A 270 -42.25 8.93 5.69
CA GLN A 270 -41.41 9.58 6.70
C GLN A 270 -39.96 9.79 6.22
N ASN A 271 -39.67 9.56 4.95
CA ASN A 271 -38.34 9.57 4.33
C ASN A 271 -37.38 8.52 4.91
N ILE A 272 -37.90 7.38 5.36
CA ILE A 272 -37.12 6.23 5.80
C ILE A 272 -37.17 5.18 4.69
N PHE A 273 -36.04 4.94 4.05
CA PHE A 273 -35.93 4.04 2.90
C PHE A 273 -35.04 2.82 3.23
N PRO A 274 -35.24 1.69 2.54
CA PRO A 274 -34.28 0.58 2.56
C PRO A 274 -32.88 1.04 2.14
N ILE A 275 -31.87 0.52 2.83
CA ILE A 275 -30.47 0.73 2.48
C ILE A 275 -30.20 0.03 1.14
N ILE A 276 -29.61 0.79 0.22
CA ILE A 276 -29.07 0.26 -1.02
C ILE A 276 -27.55 0.20 -0.83
N LEU A 277 -26.98 -1.00 -1.02
CA LEU A 277 -25.54 -1.23 -1.03
C LEU A 277 -25.08 -1.18 -2.49
N ASP A 278 -24.34 -0.13 -2.86
CA ASP A 278 -23.69 0.01 -4.17
C ASP A 278 -22.43 -0.89 -4.28
#